data_AF-A0AAE8SL53-F1
#
_entry.id   AF-A0AAE8SL53-F1
#
_cell.length_a   1.000
_cell.length_b   1.000
_cell.length_c   1.000
_cell.angle_alpha   90.00
_cell.angle_beta   90.00
_cell.angle_gamma   90.00
#
_symmetry.space_group_name_H-M   'P 1'
#
loop_
_entity.id
_entity.type
_entity.pdbx_description
1 polymer ?
#
loop_
_entity_poly.entity_id
_entity_poly.type
_entity_poly.pdbx_seq_one_letter_code
_entity_poly.pdbx_strand_id
1 'polypeptide(L)'
;MFQPAQKICLNSPFSDIARTISGDSFFEVGSDGNWNSAWNLFWNAPETQSRYRAQQPFQVFACWNGATAFTAAPLLHGLRFMDVYGDKGECFEGEPQLFCKDMWHRGYSKIAVVPSVSLEYSDEKAADIKKLKGYVSDKVEDREDSVIDWVFEPPEQVRCMPTWEKQSWRPWNETLE
;
A
#
# COMPACT_ATOMS: atom_id res chain seq x y z
N MET A 1 -12.24 -20.13 13.76
CA MET A 1 -11.57 -19.88 12.47
C MET A 1 -11.83 -18.43 12.11
N PHE A 2 -10.90 -17.53 12.40
CA PHE A 2 -11.06 -16.11 12.12
C PHE A 2 -10.84 -15.88 10.62
N GLN A 3 -11.72 -15.13 9.96
CA GLN A 3 -11.46 -14.67 8.59
C GLN A 3 -10.16 -13.84 8.62
N PRO A 4 -9.22 -14.04 7.68
CA PRO A 4 -8.01 -13.22 7.62
C PRO A 4 -8.45 -11.76 7.48
N ALA A 5 -8.00 -10.89 8.39
CA ALA A 5 -8.28 -9.46 8.28
C ALA A 5 -7.81 -8.97 6.91
N GLN A 6 -8.70 -8.32 6.18
CA GLN A 6 -8.39 -7.70 4.91
C GLN A 6 -8.27 -6.21 5.13
N LYS A 7 -7.22 -5.60 4.57
CA LYS A 7 -7.10 -4.15 4.44
C LYS A 7 -7.15 -3.78 2.96
N ILE A 8 -8.03 -2.86 2.61
CA ILE A 8 -8.19 -2.35 1.26
C ILE A 8 -7.86 -0.86 1.27
N CYS A 9 -6.99 -0.43 0.35
CA CYS A 9 -6.67 0.97 0.10
C CYS A 9 -7.28 1.44 -1.22
N LEU A 10 -7.86 2.63 -1.20
CA LEU A 10 -8.58 3.19 -2.33
C LEU A 10 -7.71 4.25 -3.03
N ASN A 11 -7.22 3.88 -4.22
CA ASN A 11 -6.37 4.64 -5.14
C ASN A 11 -5.66 5.90 -4.60
N SER A 12 -4.35 5.78 -4.40
CA SER A 12 -3.44 6.82 -4.88
C SER A 12 -2.05 6.25 -5.12
N PRO A 13 -1.50 6.43 -6.32
CA PRO A 13 -0.15 5.97 -6.62
C PRO A 13 0.98 6.83 -6.05
N PHE A 14 0.66 8.05 -5.59
CA PHE A 14 1.63 9.01 -5.08
C PHE A 14 1.66 9.00 -3.56
N SER A 15 2.20 7.92 -2.99
CA SER A 15 2.48 7.86 -1.56
C SER A 15 3.84 7.22 -1.34
N ASP A 16 4.70 7.97 -0.65
CA ASP A 16 5.97 7.54 -0.05
C ASP A 16 5.80 6.46 1.04
N ILE A 17 4.56 6.18 1.45
CA ILE A 17 4.17 5.18 2.46
C ILE A 17 3.79 3.84 1.81
N ALA A 18 3.54 3.82 0.50
CA ALA A 18 3.08 2.63 -0.19
C ALA A 18 4.26 1.72 -0.57
N ARG A 19 4.10 0.42 -0.37
CA ARG A 19 5.09 -0.61 -0.70
C ARG A 19 4.46 -1.75 -1.47
N THR A 20 5.03 -2.11 -2.62
CA THR A 20 4.63 -3.28 -3.40
C THR A 20 4.75 -4.55 -2.56
N ILE A 21 4.23 -5.68 -3.04
CA ILE A 21 4.40 -6.96 -2.34
C ILE A 21 5.88 -7.38 -2.21
N SER A 22 6.75 -6.89 -3.10
CA SER A 22 8.20 -7.06 -3.03
C SER A 22 8.89 -6.08 -2.07
N GLY A 23 8.14 -5.20 -1.41
CA GLY A 23 8.67 -4.24 -0.46
C GLY A 23 9.24 -2.97 -1.07
N ASP A 24 9.07 -2.70 -2.37
CA ASP A 24 9.59 -1.47 -3.01
C ASP A 24 8.55 -0.36 -3.06
N SER A 25 8.94 0.90 -3.30
CA SER A 25 8.00 2.00 -3.52
C SER A 25 7.10 1.76 -4.75
N PHE A 26 6.01 2.53 -4.90
CA PHE A 26 5.12 2.41 -6.07
C PHE A 26 5.64 3.11 -7.32
N PHE A 27 6.57 4.06 -7.17
CA PHE A 27 7.33 4.63 -8.27
C PHE A 27 8.81 4.77 -7.91
N GLU A 28 9.65 4.88 -8.94
CA GLU A 28 11.09 5.01 -8.79
C GLU A 28 11.45 6.38 -8.22
N VAL A 29 12.29 6.35 -7.19
CA VAL A 29 12.93 7.55 -6.63
C VAL A 29 14.42 7.47 -6.96
N GLY A 30 14.90 8.45 -7.71
CA GLY A 30 16.32 8.57 -8.06
C GLY A 30 17.21 8.59 -6.82
N SER A 31 18.47 8.18 -6.97
CA SER A 31 19.45 8.18 -5.86
C SER A 31 19.72 9.57 -5.28
N ASP A 32 19.40 10.61 -6.04
CA ASP A 32 19.43 12.03 -5.67
C ASP A 32 18.12 12.52 -5.01
N GLY A 33 17.15 11.64 -4.79
CA GLY A 33 15.82 11.95 -4.26
C GLY A 33 14.84 12.52 -5.29
N ASN A 34 15.18 12.56 -6.57
CA ASN A 34 14.22 13.03 -7.58
C ASN A 34 13.10 12.00 -7.80
N TRP A 35 11.88 12.49 -8.00
CA TRP A 35 10.69 11.68 -8.27
C TRP A 35 10.13 11.91 -9.67
N ASN A 36 10.99 12.28 -10.64
CA ASN A 36 10.57 12.61 -12.01
C ASN A 36 9.90 11.42 -12.72
N SER A 37 10.16 10.20 -12.24
CA SER A 37 9.55 8.94 -12.71
C SER A 37 8.25 8.57 -12.01
N ALA A 38 7.63 9.46 -11.21
CA ALA A 38 6.45 9.11 -10.44
C ALA A 38 5.19 8.78 -11.26
N TRP A 39 5.17 9.13 -12.54
CA TRP A 39 4.17 8.69 -13.50
C TRP A 39 4.33 7.22 -13.91
N ASN A 40 5.54 6.66 -13.80
CA ASN A 40 5.89 5.29 -14.16
C ASN A 40 5.68 4.33 -12.98
N LEU A 41 4.42 4.12 -12.65
CA LEU A 41 4.05 3.30 -11.50
C LEU A 41 4.32 1.82 -11.72
N PHE A 42 4.76 1.16 -10.65
CA PHE A 42 5.08 -0.26 -10.61
C PHE A 42 6.13 -0.64 -11.67
N TRP A 43 7.09 0.24 -11.93
CA TRP A 43 8.14 0.11 -12.95
C TRP A 43 8.93 -1.20 -12.86
N ASN A 44 9.11 -1.75 -11.66
CA ASN A 44 9.81 -3.01 -11.40
C ASN A 44 8.86 -4.17 -11.02
N ALA A 45 7.54 -4.00 -11.18
CA ALA A 45 6.53 -4.99 -10.83
C ALA A 45 5.51 -5.15 -11.98
N PRO A 46 5.87 -5.87 -13.07
CA PRO A 46 5.07 -5.92 -14.30
C PRO A 46 3.67 -6.50 -14.11
N GLU A 47 3.51 -7.50 -13.24
CA GLU A 47 2.19 -8.09 -12.92
C GLU A 47 1.28 -7.08 -12.20
N THR A 48 1.82 -6.39 -11.19
CA THR A 48 1.12 -5.31 -10.48
C THR A 48 0.76 -4.17 -11.43
N GLN A 49 1.69 -3.80 -12.32
CA GLN A 49 1.45 -2.78 -13.33
C GLN A 49 0.31 -3.17 -14.28
N SER A 50 0.28 -4.43 -14.72
CA SER A 50 -0.81 -4.97 -15.55
C SER A 50 -2.16 -4.86 -14.85
N ARG A 51 -2.26 -5.35 -13.60
CA ARG A 51 -3.49 -5.27 -12.80
C ARG A 51 -3.93 -3.83 -12.55
N TYR A 52 -3.00 -2.93 -12.22
CA TYR A 52 -3.29 -1.50 -12.04
C TYR A 52 -3.90 -0.86 -13.31
N ARG A 53 -3.32 -1.14 -14.47
CA ARG A 53 -3.83 -0.66 -15.77
C ARG A 53 -5.19 -1.25 -16.11
N ALA A 54 -5.40 -2.52 -15.79
CA ALA A 54 -6.69 -3.21 -15.93
C ALA A 54 -7.74 -2.79 -14.89
N GLN A 55 -7.40 -1.90 -13.95
CA GLN A 55 -8.24 -1.49 -12.82
C GLN A 55 -8.64 -2.67 -11.89
N GLN A 56 -7.81 -3.72 -11.86
CA GLN A 56 -8.01 -4.90 -11.04
C GLN A 56 -7.31 -4.74 -9.67
N PRO A 57 -7.87 -5.33 -8.60
CA PRO A 57 -7.22 -5.38 -7.30
C PRO A 57 -5.88 -6.13 -7.33
N PHE A 58 -4.94 -5.71 -6.48
CA PHE A 58 -3.65 -6.37 -6.29
C PHE A 58 -3.16 -6.24 -4.84
N GLN A 59 -2.39 -7.23 -4.38
CA GLN A 59 -1.82 -7.26 -3.04
C GLN A 59 -0.56 -6.39 -2.95
N VAL A 60 -0.34 -5.81 -1.77
CA VAL A 60 0.79 -4.92 -1.46
C VAL A 60 1.30 -5.21 -0.05
N PHE A 61 2.55 -4.83 0.24
CA PHE A 61 3.04 -4.86 1.62
C PHE A 61 2.39 -3.76 2.45
N ALA A 62 2.36 -2.53 1.92
CA ALA A 62 1.75 -1.39 2.60
C ALA A 62 1.05 -0.44 1.62
N CYS A 63 0.00 0.21 2.09
CA CYS A 63 -0.70 1.27 1.37
C CYS A 63 -1.49 2.14 2.35
N TRP A 64 -1.63 3.42 2.02
CA TRP A 64 -2.50 4.34 2.73
C TRP A 64 -2.69 5.62 1.93
N ASN A 65 -3.79 5.72 1.19
CA ASN A 65 -4.19 7.02 0.66
C ASN A 65 -5.70 7.08 0.43
N GLY A 66 -6.27 8.27 0.58
CA GLY A 66 -7.68 8.59 0.43
C GLY A 66 -8.54 7.99 1.53
N ALA A 67 -8.77 6.69 1.44
CA ALA A 67 -9.45 5.91 2.46
C ALA A 67 -8.95 4.47 2.48
N THR A 68 -9.01 3.88 3.68
CA THR A 68 -8.80 2.46 3.86
C THR A 68 -10.00 1.83 4.56
N ALA A 69 -10.31 0.60 4.22
CA ALA A 69 -11.20 -0.24 5.01
C ALA A 69 -10.41 -1.44 5.52
N PHE A 70 -10.60 -1.79 6.80
CA PHE A 70 -10.07 -3.03 7.36
C PHE A 70 -11.01 -3.58 8.44
N THR A 71 -10.98 -4.90 8.64
CA THR A 71 -11.79 -5.54 9.69
C THR A 71 -11.37 -5.06 11.07
N ALA A 72 -12.27 -4.99 12.05
CA ALA A 72 -11.91 -4.53 13.40
C ALA A 72 -10.99 -5.48 14.18
N ALA A 73 -10.82 -6.74 13.73
CA ALA A 73 -10.10 -7.78 14.44
C ALA A 73 -8.67 -7.40 14.88
N PRO A 74 -7.81 -6.75 14.05
CA PRO A 74 -6.48 -6.34 14.49
C PRO A 74 -6.53 -5.40 15.70
N LEU A 75 -7.43 -4.42 15.69
CA LEU A 75 -7.59 -3.45 16.79
C LEU A 75 -8.14 -4.10 18.07
N LEU A 76 -9.13 -5.00 17.92
CA LEU A 76 -9.71 -5.75 19.04
C LEU A 76 -8.68 -6.69 19.68
N HIS A 77 -7.77 -7.25 18.89
CA HIS A 77 -6.67 -8.08 19.35
C HIS A 77 -5.42 -7.28 19.74
N GLY A 78 -5.56 -5.98 20.00
CA GLY A 78 -4.53 -5.16 20.62
C GLY A 78 -3.50 -4.56 19.66
N LEU A 79 -3.76 -4.54 18.35
CA LEU A 79 -2.97 -3.73 17.42
C LEU A 79 -3.34 -2.26 17.66
N ARG A 80 -2.34 -1.38 17.64
CA ARG A 80 -2.47 0.06 17.86
C ARG A 80 -1.74 0.80 16.75
N PHE A 81 -2.18 2.02 16.46
CA PHE A 81 -1.38 2.95 15.70
C PHE A 81 -0.19 3.38 16.57
N MET A 82 1.02 3.25 16.04
CA MET A 82 2.25 3.48 16.76
C MET A 82 3.14 4.44 15.97
N ASP A 83 4.04 5.09 16.71
CA ASP A 83 5.17 5.82 16.13
C ASP A 83 6.37 4.88 15.99
N VAL A 84 7.37 5.31 15.22
CA VAL A 84 8.60 4.57 14.95
C VAL A 84 9.40 4.37 16.24
N TYR A 85 9.96 3.18 16.46
CA TYR A 85 10.96 2.95 17.52
C TYR A 85 12.34 3.46 17.10
N GLY A 86 12.45 4.78 16.89
CA GLY A 86 13.67 5.41 16.39
C GLY A 86 14.86 5.26 17.34
N ASP A 87 14.61 5.13 18.65
CA ASP A 87 15.61 4.83 19.68
C ASP A 87 16.23 3.43 19.50
N LYS A 88 15.50 2.49 18.89
CA LYS A 88 15.95 1.15 18.55
C LYS A 88 16.56 1.05 17.14
N GLY A 89 16.68 2.16 16.43
CA GLY A 89 17.26 2.21 15.09
C GLY A 89 16.33 1.73 13.97
N GLU A 90 15.02 1.64 14.23
CA GLU A 90 14.01 1.33 13.22
C GLU A 90 14.00 2.38 12.11
N CYS A 91 13.76 1.95 10.87
CA CYS A 91 13.48 2.90 9.79
C CYS A 91 12.34 3.85 10.16
N PHE A 92 12.54 5.16 9.93
CA PHE A 92 11.45 6.11 10.06
C PHE A 92 10.48 5.96 8.88
N GLU A 93 9.29 5.47 9.18
CA GLU A 93 8.20 5.24 8.25
C GLU A 93 6.91 5.85 8.80
N GLY A 94 6.01 6.27 7.92
CA GLY A 94 4.72 6.80 8.36
C GLY A 94 3.90 5.75 9.11
N GLU A 95 3.10 6.19 10.08
CA GLU A 95 2.16 5.37 10.85
C GLU A 95 1.42 4.32 9.99
N PRO A 96 0.96 4.62 8.76
CA PRO A 96 0.24 3.61 7.99
C PRO A 96 1.09 2.44 7.48
N GLN A 97 2.38 2.65 7.26
CA GLN A 97 3.30 1.59 6.88
C GLN A 97 3.61 0.71 8.10
N LEU A 98 3.87 1.33 9.25
CA LEU A 98 4.03 0.62 10.54
C LEU A 98 2.79 -0.21 10.87
N PHE A 99 1.60 0.34 10.67
CA PHE A 99 0.34 -0.39 10.86
C PHE A 99 0.25 -1.62 9.95
N CYS A 100 0.71 -1.53 8.69
CA CYS A 100 0.78 -2.70 7.80
C CYS A 100 1.80 -3.71 8.28
N LYS A 101 2.99 -3.25 8.72
CA LYS A 101 4.04 -4.10 9.27
C LYS A 101 3.52 -4.92 10.46
N ASP A 102 2.82 -4.29 11.39
CA ASP A 102 2.20 -4.96 12.53
C ASP A 102 1.08 -5.92 12.11
N MET A 103 0.32 -5.58 11.08
CA MET A 103 -0.66 -6.48 10.49
C MET A 103 0.01 -7.74 9.95
N TRP A 104 1.08 -7.59 9.15
CA TRP A 104 1.88 -8.72 8.64
C TRP A 104 2.43 -9.59 9.76
N HIS A 105 3.05 -8.98 10.77
CA HIS A 105 3.61 -9.68 11.93
C HIS A 105 2.58 -10.50 12.70
N ARG A 106 1.32 -10.04 12.75
CA ARG A 106 0.21 -10.75 13.39
C ARG A 106 -0.54 -11.70 12.46
N GLY A 107 -0.02 -11.96 11.26
CA GLY A 107 -0.62 -12.88 10.28
C GLY A 107 -1.78 -12.30 9.48
N TYR A 108 -2.00 -10.98 9.53
CA TYR A 108 -2.99 -10.27 8.71
C TYR A 108 -2.36 -9.82 7.38
N SER A 109 -2.03 -10.80 6.53
CA SER A 109 -1.27 -10.61 5.28
C SER A 109 -2.11 -10.10 4.09
N LYS A 110 -3.43 -9.99 4.21
CA LYS A 110 -4.30 -9.61 3.10
C LYS A 110 -4.48 -8.09 2.98
N ILE A 111 -3.45 -7.42 2.48
CA ILE A 111 -3.46 -5.97 2.23
C ILE A 111 -3.46 -5.71 0.72
N ALA A 112 -4.45 -4.98 0.21
CA ALA A 112 -4.63 -4.77 -1.22
C ALA A 112 -4.98 -3.33 -1.59
N VAL A 113 -4.66 -2.97 -2.83
CA VAL A 113 -5.11 -1.73 -3.47
C VAL A 113 -6.25 -2.06 -4.42
N VAL A 114 -7.31 -1.25 -4.40
CA VAL A 114 -8.40 -1.30 -5.38
C VAL A 114 -8.31 -0.05 -6.27
N PRO A 115 -7.71 -0.16 -7.46
CA PRO A 115 -7.42 1.01 -8.30
C PRO A 115 -8.67 1.59 -9.00
N SER A 116 -9.77 0.84 -9.09
CA SER A 116 -11.04 1.30 -9.67
C SER A 116 -11.69 2.44 -8.88
N VAL A 117 -11.40 2.56 -7.58
CA VAL A 117 -11.96 3.58 -6.70
C VAL A 117 -11.04 4.79 -6.60
N SER A 118 -11.37 5.88 -7.27
CA SER A 118 -10.62 7.14 -7.17
C SER A 118 -11.19 8.06 -6.09
N LEU A 119 -10.32 8.59 -5.22
CA LEU A 119 -10.66 9.48 -4.12
C LEU A 119 -9.83 10.76 -4.18
N GLU A 120 -10.34 11.82 -3.56
CA GLU A 120 -9.70 13.12 -3.39
C GLU A 120 -10.10 13.73 -2.04
N TYR A 121 -9.29 14.67 -1.54
CA TYR A 121 -9.50 15.27 -0.21
C TYR A 121 -10.50 16.44 -0.19
N SER A 122 -10.98 16.89 -1.35
CA SER A 122 -12.03 17.92 -1.44
C SER A 122 -13.11 17.54 -2.42
N ASP A 123 -14.34 18.01 -2.19
CA ASP A 123 -15.49 17.72 -3.05
C ASP A 123 -15.29 18.21 -4.49
N GLU A 124 -14.66 19.38 -4.66
CA GLU A 124 -14.34 19.94 -5.98
C GLU A 124 -13.37 19.03 -6.76
N LYS A 125 -12.25 18.64 -6.14
CA LYS A 125 -11.28 17.74 -6.76
C LYS A 125 -11.85 16.34 -6.95
N ALA A 126 -12.72 15.89 -6.05
CA ALA A 126 -13.45 14.64 -6.19
C ALA A 126 -14.35 14.68 -7.43
N ALA A 127 -15.06 15.78 -7.68
CA ALA A 127 -15.85 15.93 -8.91
C ALA A 127 -14.96 15.88 -10.17
N ASP A 128 -13.81 16.54 -10.14
CA ASP A 128 -12.88 16.56 -11.27
C ASP A 128 -12.23 15.20 -11.54
N ILE A 129 -11.81 14.47 -10.50
CA ILE A 129 -11.24 13.12 -10.68
C ILE A 129 -12.29 12.13 -11.18
N LYS A 130 -13.57 12.27 -10.80
CA LYS A 130 -14.65 11.44 -11.35
C LYS A 130 -14.91 11.73 -12.83
N LYS A 131 -14.82 12.99 -13.27
CA LYS A 131 -14.90 13.33 -14.70
C LYS A 131 -13.72 12.75 -15.49
N LEU A 132 -12.51 12.79 -14.90
CA LEU A 132 -11.30 12.32 -15.57
C LEU A 132 -11.19 10.79 -15.61
N LYS A 133 -11.49 10.13 -14.49
CA LYS A 133 -11.27 8.69 -14.31
C LYS A 133 -12.55 7.86 -14.37
N GLY A 134 -13.75 8.45 -14.39
CA GLY A 134 -15.03 7.73 -14.36
C GLY A 134 -15.49 7.32 -12.96
N TYR A 135 -16.70 6.79 -12.87
CA TYR A 135 -17.27 6.26 -11.63
C TYR A 135 -16.91 4.78 -11.44
N VAL A 136 -17.00 4.32 -10.19
CA VAL A 136 -16.76 2.90 -9.85
C VAL A 136 -17.80 2.00 -10.54
N SER A 137 -19.05 2.46 -10.60
CA SER A 137 -20.15 1.79 -11.31
C SER A 137 -19.87 1.53 -12.78
N ASP A 138 -19.03 2.35 -13.40
CA ASP A 138 -18.72 2.25 -14.82
C ASP A 138 -17.56 1.28 -15.09
N LYS A 139 -16.83 0.90 -14.04
CA LYS A 139 -15.59 0.11 -14.12
C LYS A 139 -15.73 -1.28 -13.53
N VAL A 140 -16.59 -1.43 -12.52
CA VAL A 140 -16.79 -2.68 -11.81
C VAL A 140 -17.92 -3.43 -12.49
N GLU A 141 -17.53 -4.44 -13.26
CA GLU A 141 -18.43 -5.51 -13.69
C GLU A 141 -18.12 -6.74 -12.84
N ASP A 142 -19.06 -7.69 -12.77
CA ASP A 142 -18.82 -8.98 -12.12
C ASP A 142 -17.83 -9.77 -12.99
N ARG A 143 -16.54 -9.70 -12.65
CA ARG A 143 -15.45 -10.32 -13.43
C ARG A 143 -14.67 -11.30 -12.55
N GLU A 144 -14.53 -12.54 -13.04
CA GLU A 144 -13.76 -13.60 -12.38
C GLU A 144 -12.27 -13.25 -12.20
N ASP A 145 -11.74 -12.33 -13.01
CA ASP A 145 -10.35 -11.85 -12.98
C ASP A 145 -10.02 -10.91 -11.79
N SER A 146 -11.00 -10.59 -10.96
CA SER A 146 -10.84 -9.73 -9.78
C SER A 146 -10.27 -10.46 -8.56
N VAL A 147 -10.04 -11.78 -8.67
CA VAL A 147 -9.44 -12.59 -7.61
C VAL A 147 -7.94 -12.25 -7.45
N ILE A 148 -7.53 -12.06 -6.21
CA ILE A 148 -6.12 -11.90 -5.81
C ILE A 148 -5.60 -13.26 -5.34
N ASP A 149 -4.50 -13.71 -5.95
CA ASP A 149 -3.71 -14.83 -5.45
C ASP A 149 -2.85 -14.35 -4.28
N TRP A 150 -3.35 -14.55 -3.07
CA TRP A 150 -2.74 -14.01 -1.86
C TRP A 150 -1.41 -14.69 -1.51
N VAL A 151 -0.36 -13.89 -1.36
CA VAL A 151 0.92 -14.25 -0.74
C VAL A 151 0.80 -14.08 0.77
N PHE A 152 1.14 -15.11 1.53
CA PHE A 152 1.00 -15.09 3.00
C PHE A 152 2.30 -14.71 3.72
N GLU A 153 3.45 -14.89 3.07
CA GLU A 153 4.75 -14.54 3.62
C GLU A 153 5.13 -13.10 3.18
N PRO A 154 5.57 -12.24 4.11
CA PRO A 154 6.08 -10.92 3.77
C PRO A 154 7.43 -11.01 3.03
N PRO A 155 7.83 -9.95 2.30
CA PRO A 155 9.16 -9.89 1.69
C PRO A 155 10.25 -9.85 2.77
N GLU A 156 11.43 -10.39 2.50
CA GLU A 156 12.55 -10.36 3.48
C GLU A 156 12.96 -8.93 3.86
N GLN A 157 12.88 -8.02 2.90
CA GLN A 157 13.25 -6.63 3.07
C GLN A 157 12.21 -5.68 2.47
N VAL A 158 12.13 -4.49 3.04
CA VAL A 158 11.28 -3.39 2.57
C VAL A 158 12.15 -2.14 2.39
N ARG A 159 11.77 -1.31 1.42
CA ARG A 159 12.42 -0.04 1.10
C ARG A 159 12.13 0.96 2.22
N CYS A 160 13.16 1.24 3.00
CA CYS A 160 13.20 2.32 3.97
C CYS A 160 13.51 3.65 3.28
N MET A 161 12.63 4.63 3.43
CA MET A 161 12.75 5.94 2.77
C MET A 161 12.28 7.08 3.70
N PRO A 162 13.04 7.42 4.75
CA PRO A 162 12.71 8.52 5.66
C PRO A 162 12.70 9.89 4.96
N THR A 163 13.55 10.05 3.94
CA THR A 163 13.50 11.16 2.98
C THR A 163 13.77 10.60 1.59
N TRP A 164 13.40 11.33 0.54
CA TRP A 164 13.59 10.89 -0.84
C TRP A 164 15.07 10.60 -1.17
N GLU A 165 16.01 11.34 -0.58
CA GLU A 165 17.45 11.20 -0.79
C GLU A 165 18.05 10.04 0.03
N LYS A 166 17.38 9.61 1.10
CA LYS A 166 17.87 8.57 2.01
C LYS A 166 17.05 7.32 1.81
N GLN A 167 17.55 6.45 0.94
CA GLN A 167 16.89 5.19 0.62
C GLN A 167 17.77 4.00 0.97
N SER A 168 17.21 2.99 1.62
CA SER A 168 17.92 1.74 1.93
C SER A 168 16.96 0.55 1.96
N TRP A 169 17.47 -0.66 1.74
CA TRP A 169 16.72 -1.88 2.00
C TRP A 169 16.97 -2.32 3.44
N ARG A 170 15.89 -2.57 4.18
CA ARG A 170 15.92 -2.95 5.59
C ARG A 170 15.06 -4.19 5.82
N PRO A 171 15.35 -5.03 6.82
CA PRO A 171 14.46 -6.13 7.20
C PRO A 171 13.03 -5.62 7.42
N TRP A 172 12.03 -6.31 6.88
CA TRP A 172 10.63 -5.88 7.00
C TRP A 172 10.13 -5.85 8.45
N ASN A 173 10.74 -6.67 9.32
CA ASN A 173 10.35 -6.89 10.71
C ASN A 173 11.30 -6.24 11.72
N GLU A 174 11.99 -5.15 11.35
CA GLU A 174 12.75 -4.37 12.32
C GLU A 174 11.87 -4.09 13.56
N THR A 175 12.48 -4.25 14.74
CA THR A 175 11.90 -4.03 16.08
C THR A 175 10.74 -4.94 16.51
N LEU A 176 10.36 -5.92 15.69
CA LEU A 176 9.38 -6.94 16.03
C LEU A 176 10.05 -8.21 16.58
N GLU A 177 9.50 -8.78 17.65
CA GLU A 177 9.99 -9.99 18.34
C GLU A 177 9.19 -11.24 17.97
#